data_AF-A0A9Q1DRP4-F1
#
_entry.id   AF-A0A9Q1DRP4-F1
#
_cell.length_a   1.000
_cell.length_b   1.000
_cell.length_c   1.000
_cell.angle_alpha   90.00
_cell.angle_beta   90.00
_cell.angle_gamma   90.00
#
_symmetry.space_group_name_H-M   'P 1'
#
loop_
_entity.id
_entity.type
_entity.pdbx_description
1 polymer ?
#
loop_
_entity_poly.entity_id
_entity_poly.type
_entity_poly.pdbx_seq_one_letter_code
_entity_poly.pdbx_strand_id
1 'polypeptide(L)'
;MECYLLGIYLLLALVVLQRSSCTTAKEITCQEISVPLCKGIGYNYTYMPNQFNHDTQDEAGLEVHQFWPLVEIQCSPDLKFFLCSMYTPICLEDYKKPLPPCRSVCERARAGCAPLMRQYGFPWPDRMKCDLLPVQGTPDTLCMDYNRTDSTTVSPVLSKPTNYPVKPFNPHKNKNDHGRPGVPGSKHRPAVSPCEPGCQCREPMVQ
;
A
#
# COMPACT_ATOMS: atom_id res chain seq x y z
N MET A 1 32.25 4.36 -66.09
CA MET A 1 32.54 4.06 -64.66
C MET A 1 32.09 5.20 -63.76
N GLU A 2 32.40 6.45 -64.10
CA GLU A 2 31.94 7.67 -63.41
C GLU A 2 30.44 7.69 -63.07
N CYS A 3 29.54 7.42 -64.04
CA CYS A 3 28.09 7.43 -63.79
C CYS A 3 27.61 6.33 -62.83
N TYR A 4 28.32 5.19 -62.78
CA TYR A 4 27.96 4.06 -61.91
C TYR A 4 28.36 4.35 -60.47
N LEU A 5 29.53 4.99 -60.28
CA LEU A 5 29.98 5.47 -58.97
C LEU A 5 29.04 6.56 -58.43
N LEU A 6 28.65 7.53 -59.25
CA LEU A 6 27.66 8.55 -58.86
C LEU A 6 26.32 7.93 -58.45
N GLY A 7 25.85 6.90 -59.18
CA GLY A 7 24.64 6.16 -58.83
C GLY A 7 24.73 5.40 -57.50
N ILE A 8 25.88 4.77 -57.21
CA ILE A 8 26.14 4.10 -55.92
C ILE A 8 26.16 5.11 -54.78
N TYR A 9 26.83 6.26 -54.95
CA TYR A 9 26.85 7.32 -53.93
C TYR A 9 25.45 7.86 -53.63
N LEU A 10 24.60 8.01 -54.66
CA LEU A 10 23.22 8.47 -54.50
C LEU A 10 22.36 7.43 -53.76
N LEU A 11 22.52 6.14 -54.07
CA LEU A 11 21.83 5.04 -53.37
C LEU A 11 22.29 4.91 -51.91
N LEU A 12 23.59 5.02 -51.64
CA LEU A 12 24.12 5.00 -50.27
C LEU A 12 23.63 6.21 -49.47
N ALA A 13 23.56 7.40 -50.06
CA ALA A 13 23.01 8.59 -49.41
C ALA A 13 21.51 8.41 -49.05
N LEU A 14 20.71 7.80 -49.93
CA LEU A 14 19.29 7.51 -49.67
C LEU A 14 19.10 6.49 -48.54
N VAL A 15 19.95 5.46 -48.45
CA VAL A 15 19.92 4.46 -47.36
C VAL A 15 20.37 5.06 -46.01
N VAL A 16 21.28 6.04 -46.03
CA VAL A 16 21.73 6.76 -44.82
C VAL A 16 20.65 7.74 -44.32
N LEU A 17 19.90 8.38 -45.23
CA LEU A 17 18.80 9.29 -44.88
C LEU A 17 17.57 8.58 -44.29
N GLN A 18 17.36 7.29 -44.57
CA GLN A 18 16.26 6.49 -44.02
C GLN A 18 16.47 6.03 -42.56
N ARG A 19 17.64 6.31 -41.95
CA ARG A 19 17.93 5.91 -40.56
C ARG A 19 17.47 6.91 -39.50
N SER A 20 16.86 8.02 -39.89
CA SER A 20 16.26 8.97 -38.95
C SER A 20 14.86 8.54 -38.53
N SER A 21 14.74 7.41 -37.82
CA SER A 21 13.58 7.18 -36.96
C SER A 21 13.70 8.12 -35.77
N CYS A 22 13.14 9.33 -35.92
CA CYS A 22 12.90 10.19 -34.77
C CYS A 22 11.87 9.48 -33.89
N THR A 23 12.33 8.87 -32.79
CA THR A 23 11.43 8.54 -31.69
C THR A 23 10.93 9.88 -31.15
N THR A 24 9.77 10.33 -31.60
CA THR A 24 9.11 11.48 -30.99
C THR A 24 8.81 11.09 -29.55
N ALA A 25 9.65 11.53 -28.60
CA ALA A 25 9.36 11.43 -27.19
C ALA A 25 8.04 12.18 -26.96
N LYS A 26 6.97 11.44 -26.67
CA LYS A 26 5.65 12.04 -26.42
C LYS A 26 5.80 12.95 -25.20
N GLU A 27 5.58 14.24 -25.40
CA GLU A 27 5.66 15.22 -24.33
C GLU A 27 4.59 14.93 -23.26
N ILE A 28 4.97 15.01 -21.98
CA ILE A 28 4.05 14.78 -20.87
C ILE A 28 3.07 15.97 -20.79
N THR A 29 1.84 15.74 -21.22
CA THR A 29 0.73 16.68 -21.08
C THR A 29 -0.10 16.33 -19.84
N CYS A 30 -0.29 17.31 -18.95
CA CYS A 30 -1.14 17.15 -17.79
C CYS A 30 -2.63 17.18 -18.17
N GLN A 31 -3.40 16.27 -17.59
CA GLN A 31 -4.86 16.19 -17.72
C GLN A 31 -5.49 16.05 -16.34
N GLU A 32 -6.69 16.60 -16.16
CA GLU A 32 -7.41 16.48 -14.89
C GLU A 32 -7.74 15.01 -14.61
N ILE A 33 -7.57 14.56 -13.36
CA ILE A 33 -7.92 13.20 -12.95
C ILE A 33 -9.43 13.01 -13.13
N SER A 34 -9.87 12.09 -13.99
CA SER A 34 -11.29 11.74 -14.14
C SER A 34 -11.70 10.52 -13.31
N VAL A 35 -10.74 9.69 -12.89
CA VAL A 35 -10.98 8.46 -12.14
C VAL A 35 -11.62 8.75 -10.77
N PRO A 36 -12.86 8.30 -10.49
CA PRO A 36 -13.57 8.65 -9.26
C PRO A 36 -12.84 8.25 -7.98
N LEU A 37 -12.23 7.06 -7.95
CA LEU A 37 -11.45 6.58 -6.80
C LEU A 37 -10.25 7.47 -6.48
N CYS A 38 -9.72 8.21 -7.47
CA CYS A 38 -8.51 9.02 -7.32
C CYS A 38 -8.78 10.52 -7.16
N LYS A 39 -10.03 10.92 -6.92
CA LYS A 39 -10.35 12.30 -6.52
C LYS A 39 -10.00 12.55 -5.04
N GLY A 40 -9.53 13.77 -4.75
CA GLY A 40 -9.30 14.23 -3.37
C GLY A 40 -8.10 13.59 -2.66
N ILE A 41 -7.05 13.23 -3.40
CA ILE A 41 -5.85 12.55 -2.88
C ILE A 41 -4.66 13.50 -2.62
N GLY A 42 -4.83 14.80 -2.83
CA GLY A 42 -3.80 15.82 -2.65
C GLY A 42 -3.24 16.41 -3.95
N TYR A 43 -3.60 15.86 -5.12
CA TYR A 43 -3.34 16.45 -6.43
C TYR A 43 -4.49 16.13 -7.39
N ASN A 44 -4.63 16.95 -8.44
CA ASN A 44 -5.78 16.90 -9.36
C ASN A 44 -5.40 16.60 -10.81
N TYR A 45 -4.11 16.56 -11.15
CA TYR A 45 -3.63 16.35 -12.52
C TYR A 45 -2.74 15.11 -12.61
N THR A 46 -2.94 14.36 -13.69
CA THR A 46 -2.17 13.17 -14.04
C THR A 46 -1.67 13.27 -15.48
N TYR A 47 -0.75 12.39 -15.86
CA TYR A 47 -0.37 12.17 -17.25
C TYR A 47 -0.63 10.73 -17.67
N MET A 48 -0.63 10.48 -18.99
CA MET A 48 -0.65 9.14 -19.59
C MET A 48 0.38 9.06 -20.74
N PRO A 49 0.96 7.88 -21.01
CA PRO A 49 0.72 6.61 -20.33
C PRO A 49 1.32 6.57 -18.92
N ASN A 50 0.71 5.78 -18.03
CA ASN A 50 1.29 5.52 -16.70
C ASN A 50 2.35 4.39 -16.77
N GLN A 51 2.97 4.06 -15.63
CA GLN A 51 4.01 3.02 -15.56
C GLN A 51 3.52 1.59 -15.88
N PHE A 52 2.21 1.40 -15.98
CA PHE A 52 1.57 0.13 -16.32
C PHE A 52 1.16 0.07 -17.79
N ASN A 53 1.57 1.07 -18.58
CA ASN A 53 1.25 1.24 -19.99
C ASN A 53 -0.25 1.40 -20.28
N HIS A 54 -1.02 1.93 -19.33
CA HIS A 54 -2.38 2.37 -19.63
C HIS A 54 -2.33 3.65 -20.42
N ASP A 55 -2.93 3.67 -21.61
CA ASP A 55 -2.92 4.83 -22.49
C ASP A 55 -3.96 5.88 -22.06
N THR A 56 -4.95 5.47 -21.27
CA THR A 56 -6.07 6.30 -20.86
C THR A 56 -6.37 6.18 -19.37
N GLN A 57 -7.04 7.21 -18.82
CA GLN A 57 -7.56 7.17 -17.46
C GLN A 57 -8.67 6.16 -17.27
N ASP A 58 -9.46 5.87 -18.31
CA ASP A 58 -10.53 4.87 -18.23
C ASP A 58 -9.94 3.46 -18.06
N GLU A 59 -8.89 3.12 -18.80
CA GLU A 59 -8.16 1.86 -18.65
C GLU A 59 -7.54 1.73 -17.26
N ALA A 60 -6.83 2.76 -16.79
CA ALA A 60 -6.28 2.79 -15.45
C ALA A 60 -7.37 2.75 -14.35
N GLY A 61 -8.50 3.39 -14.62
CA GLY A 61 -9.69 3.43 -13.78
C GLY A 61 -10.29 2.05 -13.58
N LEU A 62 -10.44 1.27 -14.65
CA LEU A 62 -10.95 -0.10 -14.59
C LEU A 62 -10.09 -1.02 -13.71
N GLU A 63 -8.76 -0.90 -13.79
CA GLU A 63 -7.89 -1.72 -12.95
C GLU A 63 -7.85 -1.24 -11.49
N VAL A 64 -7.68 0.06 -11.25
CA VAL A 64 -7.60 0.57 -9.87
C VAL A 64 -8.91 0.39 -9.10
N HIS A 65 -10.05 0.41 -9.79
CA HIS A 65 -11.37 0.20 -9.18
C HIS A 65 -11.54 -1.20 -8.58
N GLN A 66 -10.74 -2.19 -8.99
CA GLN A 66 -10.74 -3.52 -8.36
C GLN A 66 -10.32 -3.48 -6.88
N PHE A 67 -9.61 -2.42 -6.47
CA PHE A 67 -9.19 -2.20 -5.08
C PHE A 67 -10.21 -1.41 -4.26
N TRP A 68 -11.36 -1.01 -4.84
CA TRP A 68 -12.40 -0.24 -4.16
C TRP A 68 -12.82 -0.83 -2.80
N PRO A 69 -13.06 -2.15 -2.65
CA PRO A 69 -13.42 -2.73 -1.35
C PRO A 69 -12.36 -2.52 -0.27
N LEU A 70 -11.07 -2.53 -0.64
CA LEU A 70 -9.96 -2.30 0.30
C LEU A 70 -9.85 -0.83 0.72
N VAL A 71 -10.23 0.09 -0.16
CA VAL A 71 -10.29 1.52 0.15
C VAL A 71 -11.48 1.81 1.08
N GLU A 72 -12.65 1.23 0.82
CA GLU A 72 -13.86 1.41 1.65
C GLU A 72 -13.71 0.80 3.05
N ILE A 73 -13.07 -0.36 3.17
CA ILE A 73 -12.81 -0.95 4.50
C ILE A 73 -11.70 -0.22 5.27
N GLN A 74 -10.96 0.66 4.58
CA GLN A 74 -9.90 1.49 5.18
C GLN A 74 -8.84 0.68 5.93
N CYS A 75 -8.39 -0.44 5.36
CA CYS A 75 -7.33 -1.27 5.95
C CYS A 75 -6.00 -0.52 6.14
N SER A 76 -5.77 0.56 5.37
CA SER A 76 -4.67 1.50 5.58
C SER A 76 -5.07 2.90 5.10
N PRO A 77 -4.73 3.97 5.84
CA PRO A 77 -4.98 5.34 5.39
C PRO A 77 -4.16 5.72 4.16
N ASP A 78 -3.05 5.01 3.92
CA ASP A 78 -2.14 5.28 2.80
C ASP A 78 -2.57 4.59 1.49
N LEU A 79 -3.50 3.63 1.54
CA LEU A 79 -3.83 2.78 0.39
C LEU A 79 -4.34 3.58 -0.80
N LYS A 80 -5.33 4.47 -0.59
CA LYS A 80 -5.95 5.26 -1.66
C LYS A 80 -4.89 6.11 -2.37
N PHE A 81 -4.08 6.82 -1.59
CA PHE A 81 -2.99 7.64 -2.11
C PHE A 81 -1.97 6.78 -2.86
N PHE A 82 -1.54 5.66 -2.29
CA PHE A 82 -0.57 4.74 -2.91
C PHE A 82 -1.06 4.24 -4.28
N LEU A 83 -2.28 3.72 -4.34
CA LEU A 83 -2.87 3.22 -5.60
C LEU A 83 -2.90 4.32 -6.65
N CYS A 84 -3.44 5.49 -6.32
CA CYS A 84 -3.57 6.58 -7.28
C CYS A 84 -2.22 7.16 -7.70
N SER A 85 -1.21 7.17 -6.82
CA SER A 85 0.17 7.54 -7.19
C SER A 85 0.76 6.62 -8.26
N MET A 86 0.27 5.38 -8.36
CA MET A 86 0.73 4.39 -9.33
C MET A 86 -0.10 4.39 -10.62
N TYR A 87 -1.43 4.51 -10.52
CA TYR A 87 -2.37 4.43 -11.65
C TYR A 87 -2.65 5.78 -12.32
N THR A 88 -2.71 6.86 -11.53
CA THR A 88 -2.92 8.24 -11.99
C THR A 88 -1.79 9.11 -11.42
N PRO A 89 -0.53 8.89 -11.85
CA PRO A 89 0.63 9.53 -11.26
C PRO A 89 0.55 11.05 -11.36
N ILE A 90 1.05 11.76 -10.35
CA ILE A 90 1.01 13.23 -10.34
C ILE A 90 1.68 13.83 -11.58
N CYS A 91 1.03 14.82 -12.16
CA CYS A 91 1.57 15.64 -13.22
C CYS A 91 1.79 17.08 -12.72
N LEU A 92 3.00 17.57 -12.88
CA LEU A 92 3.41 18.93 -12.51
C LEU A 92 3.94 19.64 -13.77
N GLU A 93 3.51 20.87 -13.99
CA GLU A 93 3.94 21.61 -15.18
C GLU A 93 5.45 21.87 -15.20
N ASP A 94 6.01 22.20 -14.04
CA ASP A 94 7.44 22.53 -13.90
C ASP A 94 8.33 21.29 -13.67
N TYR A 95 7.75 20.10 -13.51
CA TYR A 95 8.50 18.86 -13.21
C TYR A 95 8.07 17.72 -14.13
N LYS A 96 8.84 17.50 -15.19
CA LYS A 96 8.55 16.52 -16.26
C LYS A 96 9.14 15.12 -16.00
N LYS A 97 9.67 14.84 -14.80
CA LYS A 97 10.15 13.50 -14.42
C LYS A 97 9.04 12.75 -13.66
N PRO A 98 8.95 11.42 -13.77
CA PRO A 98 8.05 10.64 -12.93
C PRO A 98 8.35 10.85 -11.44
N LEU A 99 7.32 11.14 -10.66
CA LEU A 99 7.41 11.28 -9.20
C LEU A 99 6.61 10.14 -8.55
N PRO A 100 7.25 9.01 -8.19
CA PRO A 100 6.58 7.86 -7.59
C PRO A 100 6.28 8.08 -6.09
N PRO A 101 5.42 7.26 -5.47
CA PRO A 101 5.32 7.22 -4.02
C PRO A 101 6.62 6.67 -3.41
N CYS A 102 6.99 7.18 -2.23
CA CYS A 102 8.12 6.62 -1.49
C CYS A 102 7.81 5.20 -1.01
N ARG A 103 8.86 4.38 -0.85
CA ARG A 103 8.75 3.01 -0.34
C ARG A 103 7.98 2.91 0.97
N SER A 104 8.17 3.87 1.87
CA SER A 104 7.46 3.98 3.16
C SER A 104 5.94 3.98 3.00
N VAL A 105 5.40 4.71 2.02
CA VAL A 105 3.96 4.77 1.73
C VAL A 105 3.44 3.39 1.33
N CYS A 106 4.14 2.72 0.42
CA CYS A 106 3.78 1.37 -0.01
C CYS A 106 3.80 0.38 1.16
N GLU A 107 4.84 0.43 2.00
CA GLU A 107 4.94 -0.50 3.13
C GLU A 107 3.81 -0.28 4.15
N ARG A 108 3.39 0.96 4.41
CA ARG A 108 2.22 1.23 5.26
C ARG A 108 0.92 0.76 4.64
N ALA A 109 0.74 0.93 3.33
CA ALA A 109 -0.43 0.41 2.60
C ALA A 109 -0.47 -1.14 2.64
N ARG A 110 0.67 -1.77 2.33
CA ARG A 110 0.85 -3.22 2.32
C ARG A 110 0.67 -3.83 3.71
N ALA A 111 1.25 -3.24 4.75
CA ALA A 111 1.15 -3.74 6.11
C ALA A 111 -0.31 -3.81 6.60
N GLY A 112 -1.12 -2.80 6.26
CA GLY A 112 -2.54 -2.78 6.62
C GLY A 112 -3.40 -3.71 5.77
N CYS A 113 -3.16 -3.77 4.45
CA CYS A 113 -4.10 -4.39 3.52
C CYS A 113 -3.70 -5.79 3.02
N ALA A 114 -2.42 -6.11 2.94
CA ALA A 114 -1.97 -7.43 2.46
C ALA A 114 -2.43 -8.61 3.34
N PRO A 115 -2.54 -8.51 4.69
CA PRO A 115 -3.12 -9.60 5.49
C PRO A 115 -4.56 -9.91 5.10
N LEU A 116 -5.36 -8.88 4.86
CA LEU A 116 -6.75 -9.02 4.42
C LEU A 116 -6.84 -9.66 3.04
N MET A 117 -6.03 -9.22 2.08
CA MET A 117 -5.98 -9.84 0.74
C MET A 117 -5.63 -11.33 0.83
N ARG A 118 -4.61 -11.68 1.63
CA ARG A 118 -4.17 -13.08 1.82
C ARG A 118 -5.24 -13.95 2.45
N GLN A 119 -6.05 -13.41 3.37
CA GLN A 119 -7.17 -14.13 3.98
C GLN A 119 -8.19 -14.60 2.93
N TYR A 120 -8.36 -13.86 1.84
CA TYR A 120 -9.24 -14.20 0.73
C TYR A 120 -8.50 -14.84 -0.47
N GLY A 121 -7.24 -15.27 -0.28
CA GLY A 121 -6.47 -15.98 -1.31
C GLY A 121 -5.80 -15.07 -2.35
N PHE A 122 -5.79 -13.75 -2.16
CA PHE A 122 -5.14 -12.81 -3.06
C PHE A 122 -3.77 -12.36 -2.51
N PRO A 123 -2.68 -12.52 -3.26
CA PRO A 123 -1.39 -11.96 -2.86
C PRO A 123 -1.35 -10.44 -3.06
N TRP A 124 -0.39 -9.78 -2.41
CA TRP A 124 -0.06 -8.39 -2.76
C TRP A 124 0.50 -8.34 -4.19
N PRO A 125 0.02 -7.46 -5.10
CA PRO A 125 0.37 -7.50 -6.51
C PRO A 125 1.88 -7.33 -6.75
N ASP A 126 2.46 -8.11 -7.66
CA ASP A 126 3.90 -8.08 -7.96
C ASP A 126 4.37 -6.71 -8.46
N ARG A 127 3.55 -6.08 -9.30
CA ARG A 127 3.76 -4.73 -9.85
C ARG A 127 3.60 -3.60 -8.80
N MET A 128 3.22 -3.94 -7.57
CA MET A 128 3.13 -3.03 -6.42
C MET A 128 4.11 -3.41 -5.30
N LYS A 129 5.11 -4.25 -5.57
CA LYS A 129 6.17 -4.57 -4.59
C LYS A 129 6.89 -3.29 -4.18
N CYS A 130 6.96 -3.05 -2.87
CA CYS A 130 7.54 -1.82 -2.32
C CYS A 130 9.06 -1.70 -2.58
N ASP A 131 9.75 -2.81 -2.79
CA ASP A 131 11.17 -2.82 -3.15
C ASP A 131 11.46 -2.15 -4.50
N LEU A 132 10.46 -2.03 -5.37
CA LEU A 132 10.55 -1.33 -6.65
C LEU A 132 10.54 0.20 -6.50
N LEU A 133 10.19 0.71 -5.31
CA LEU A 133 10.03 2.14 -5.05
C LEU A 133 11.28 2.74 -4.39
N PRO A 134 11.57 4.02 -4.65
CA PRO A 134 12.70 4.71 -4.03
C PRO A 134 12.50 4.91 -2.53
N VAL A 135 13.62 4.94 -1.80
CA VAL A 135 13.65 5.33 -0.38
C VAL A 135 13.73 6.85 -0.30
N GLN A 136 13.02 7.45 0.66
CA GLN A 136 13.08 8.89 0.88
C GLN A 136 14.52 9.33 1.20
N GLY A 137 14.96 10.45 0.62
CA GLY A 137 16.31 10.96 0.80
C GLY A 137 17.39 10.27 -0.05
N THR A 138 17.01 9.35 -0.96
CA THR A 138 17.95 8.81 -1.96
C THR A 138 18.44 9.94 -2.87
N PRO A 139 19.77 10.07 -3.10
CA PRO A 139 20.28 11.03 -4.08
C PRO A 139 19.64 10.82 -5.45
N ASP A 140 19.38 11.92 -6.16
CA ASP A 140 18.89 11.95 -7.55
C ASP A 140 17.47 11.40 -7.81
N THR A 141 16.78 10.84 -6.81
CA THR A 141 15.40 10.32 -6.95
C THR A 141 14.46 10.90 -5.91
N LEU A 142 13.56 11.78 -6.35
CA LEU A 142 12.49 12.31 -5.52
C LEU A 142 11.32 11.31 -5.45
N CYS A 143 10.60 11.30 -4.33
CA CYS A 143 9.40 10.50 -4.15
C CYS A 143 8.43 11.19 -3.20
N MET A 144 7.15 10.82 -3.25
CA MET A 144 6.10 11.41 -2.42
C MET A 144 5.81 10.57 -1.18
N ASP A 145 5.84 11.22 -0.02
CA ASP A 145 5.24 10.73 1.22
C ASP A 145 4.46 11.92 1.82
N TYR A 146 3.15 11.79 1.96
CA TYR A 146 2.36 12.84 2.60
C TYR A 146 2.78 12.89 4.06
N ASN A 147 3.49 13.96 4.44
CA ASN A 147 4.09 14.15 5.76
C ASN A 147 3.12 13.82 6.88
N ARG A 148 3.29 12.63 7.45
CA ARG A 148 2.82 12.30 8.79
C ARG A 148 3.99 12.49 9.74
N THR A 149 4.49 13.71 9.83
CA THR A 149 5.48 14.11 10.85
C THR A 149 4.97 13.90 12.28
N ASP A 150 3.67 13.59 12.47
CA ASP A 150 3.06 13.35 13.78
C ASP A 150 2.80 11.87 14.14
N SER A 151 3.24 10.89 13.36
CA SER A 151 2.96 9.46 13.69
C SER A 151 4.19 8.56 13.80
N THR A 152 5.37 9.15 13.97
CA THR A 152 6.52 8.42 14.50
C THR A 152 6.57 8.58 16.02
N THR A 153 5.54 8.12 16.74
CA THR A 153 5.74 7.73 18.14
C THR A 153 4.74 6.62 18.50
N VAL A 154 5.31 5.51 18.97
CA VAL A 154 4.64 4.38 19.63
C VAL A 154 3.85 3.44 18.71
N SER A 155 4.52 2.39 18.23
CA SER A 155 3.87 1.11 17.96
C SER A 155 2.98 0.78 19.17
N PRO A 156 1.69 0.40 19.00
CA PRO A 156 0.92 -0.09 20.12
C PRO A 156 1.58 -1.41 20.56
N VAL A 157 2.35 -1.35 21.64
CA VAL A 157 2.63 -2.54 22.44
C VAL A 157 1.26 -3.02 22.87
N LEU A 158 0.86 -4.20 22.37
CA LEU A 158 -0.35 -4.89 22.77
C LEU A 158 -0.22 -5.27 24.25
N SER A 159 -0.54 -4.34 25.14
CA SER A 159 -0.69 -4.62 26.57
C SER A 159 -1.98 -5.42 26.75
N LYS A 160 -1.79 -6.72 26.95
CA LYS A 160 -2.83 -7.68 27.32
C LYS A 160 -3.56 -7.17 28.58
N PRO A 161 -4.88 -6.90 28.54
CA PRO A 161 -5.62 -6.53 29.73
C PRO A 161 -5.76 -7.77 30.63
N THR A 162 -5.06 -7.76 31.76
CA THR A 162 -5.23 -8.77 32.81
C THR A 162 -6.27 -8.22 33.80
N ASN A 163 -7.54 -8.51 33.55
CA ASN A 163 -8.63 -8.19 34.48
C ASN A 163 -8.78 -9.34 35.48
N TYR A 164 -7.97 -9.33 36.54
CA TYR A 164 -8.32 -9.98 37.81
C TYR A 164 -8.77 -8.88 38.79
N PRO A 165 -9.92 -9.03 39.46
CA PRO A 165 -10.43 -8.02 40.38
C PRO A 165 -9.51 -7.87 41.60
N VAL A 166 -9.01 -6.65 41.80
CA VAL A 166 -8.19 -6.24 42.95
C VAL A 166 -9.10 -6.18 44.19
N LYS A 167 -8.80 -7.00 45.21
CA LYS A 167 -9.42 -6.88 46.54
C LYS A 167 -8.89 -5.62 47.25
N PRO A 168 -9.72 -4.84 47.97
CA PRO A 168 -9.27 -3.66 48.69
C PRO A 168 -8.33 -4.03 49.85
N PHE A 169 -7.20 -3.32 49.96
CA PHE A 169 -6.24 -3.42 51.06
C PHE A 169 -6.68 -2.49 52.20
N ASN A 170 -6.88 -3.03 53.40
CA ASN A 170 -7.25 -2.27 54.60
C ASN A 170 -6.11 -2.39 55.65
N PRO A 171 -5.35 -1.33 55.94
CA PRO A 171 -4.14 -1.42 56.74
C PRO A 171 -4.40 -1.07 58.22
N HIS A 172 -4.93 -2.00 59.01
CA HIS A 172 -4.82 -1.95 60.48
C HIS A 172 -5.06 -3.33 61.11
N LYS A 173 -3.99 -4.13 61.31
CA LYS A 173 -3.75 -4.93 62.53
C LYS A 173 -2.48 -5.75 62.40
N ASN A 174 -1.59 -5.59 63.38
CA ASN A 174 -0.54 -6.55 63.67
C ASN A 174 -0.58 -6.81 65.18
N LYS A 175 -0.74 -8.08 65.60
CA LYS A 175 0.08 -8.78 66.60
C LYS A 175 -0.54 -10.11 67.05
N ASN A 176 0.36 -11.12 67.03
CA ASN A 176 0.45 -12.35 67.83
C ASN A 176 -0.59 -13.45 67.55
N ASP A 177 -0.15 -14.65 67.15
CA ASP A 177 0.20 -15.74 68.08
C ASP A 177 0.62 -17.03 67.31
N HIS A 178 1.29 -17.93 68.02
CA HIS A 178 2.07 -19.11 67.64
C HIS A 178 1.33 -20.29 66.93
N GLY A 179 2.07 -21.12 66.19
CA GLY A 179 1.65 -22.52 65.92
C GLY A 179 2.24 -23.20 64.67
N ARG A 180 2.92 -24.34 64.87
CA ARG A 180 3.64 -25.19 63.89
C ARG A 180 2.71 -26.31 63.31
N PRO A 181 3.21 -27.34 62.59
CA PRO A 181 3.05 -27.59 61.15
C PRO A 181 2.05 -28.72 60.78
N GLY A 182 1.62 -28.79 59.51
CA GLY A 182 0.87 -29.95 58.98
C GLY A 182 0.82 -30.02 57.45
N VAL A 183 1.13 -31.20 56.90
CA VAL A 183 1.02 -31.68 55.50
C VAL A 183 0.07 -32.91 55.56
N PRO A 184 -0.51 -33.50 54.49
CA PRO A 184 -0.84 -33.11 53.09
C PRO A 184 -2.36 -33.21 52.76
N GLY A 185 -2.83 -32.76 51.59
CA GLY A 185 -4.17 -33.15 51.12
C GLY A 185 -4.74 -32.46 49.87
N SER A 186 -4.54 -33.12 48.72
CA SER A 186 -5.41 -33.26 47.54
C SER A 186 -6.69 -32.40 47.29
N LYS A 187 -6.85 -32.08 45.99
CA LYS A 187 -8.08 -31.88 45.17
C LYS A 187 -8.60 -30.44 44.96
N HIS A 188 -8.49 -29.93 43.73
CA HIS A 188 -9.57 -29.89 42.71
C HIS A 188 -9.20 -28.93 41.57
N ARG A 189 -9.28 -29.44 40.34
CA ARG A 189 -9.19 -28.70 39.08
C ARG A 189 -10.61 -28.19 38.75
N PRO A 190 -10.86 -26.89 38.48
CA PRO A 190 -12.17 -26.46 38.03
C PRO A 190 -12.42 -26.89 36.57
N ALA A 191 -13.64 -27.34 36.31
CA ALA A 191 -14.12 -27.86 35.04
C ALA A 191 -14.21 -26.77 33.96
N VAL A 192 -13.90 -27.17 32.73
CA VAL A 192 -14.11 -26.40 31.50
C VAL A 192 -15.61 -26.40 31.19
N SER A 193 -16.22 -25.21 31.09
CA SER A 193 -17.61 -25.05 30.64
C SER A 193 -17.72 -25.32 29.12
N PRO A 194 -18.72 -26.11 28.65
CA PRO A 194 -18.90 -26.36 27.21
C PRO A 194 -19.41 -25.13 26.45
N CYS A 195 -18.97 -24.98 25.21
CA CYS A 195 -19.49 -23.99 24.26
C CYS A 195 -20.92 -24.37 23.85
N GLU A 196 -21.88 -23.43 23.94
CA GLU A 196 -23.23 -23.64 23.40
C GLU A 196 -23.22 -23.66 21.85
N PRO A 197 -23.96 -24.57 21.21
CA PRO A 197 -24.06 -24.63 19.75
C PRO A 197 -25.21 -23.73 19.27
N GLY A 198 -24.91 -22.54 18.75
CA GLY A 198 -25.96 -21.62 18.30
C GLY A 198 -25.58 -20.57 17.25
N CYS A 199 -24.45 -20.72 16.55
CA CYS A 199 -24.09 -19.80 15.47
C CYS A 199 -24.27 -20.46 14.10
N GLN A 200 -25.18 -19.93 13.28
CA GLN A 200 -25.34 -20.31 11.88
C GLN A 200 -24.85 -19.17 10.98
N CYS A 201 -24.02 -19.52 10.00
CA CYS A 201 -23.57 -18.60 8.95
C CYS A 201 -24.75 -18.28 8.03
N ARG A 202 -24.99 -16.99 7.78
CA ARG A 202 -25.91 -16.53 6.72
C ARG A 202 -25.17 -16.46 5.39
N GLU A 203 -25.86 -16.84 4.32
CA GLU A 203 -25.35 -16.76 2.95
C GLU A 203 -25.21 -15.29 2.51
N PRO A 204 -24.27 -14.98 1.60
CA PRO A 204 -24.06 -13.62 1.12
C PRO A 204 -25.26 -13.12 0.32
N MET A 205 -25.66 -11.86 0.53
CA MET A 205 -26.66 -11.21 -0.30
C MET A 205 -26.03 -10.92 -1.67
N VAL A 206 -26.48 -11.64 -2.70
CA VAL A 206 -26.26 -11.24 -4.10
C VAL A 206 -27.27 -10.13 -4.38
N GLN A 207 -26.77 -8.91 -4.56
CA GLN A 207 -27.48 -7.81 -5.21
C GLN A 207 -26.81 -7.53 -6.54
#